data_AF-A0A0H1R1R0-F1
#
_entry.id   AF-A0A0H1R1R0-F1
#
_cell.length_a   1.000
_cell.length_b   1.000
_cell.length_c   1.000
_cell.angle_alpha   90.00
_cell.angle_beta   90.00
_cell.angle_gamma   90.00
#
_symmetry.space_group_name_H-M   'P 1'
#
loop_
_entity.id
_entity.type
_entity.pdbx_description
1 polymer ?
#
loop_
_entity_poly.entity_id
_entity_poly.type
_entity_poly.pdbx_seq_one_letter_code
_entity_poly.pdbx_strand_id
1 'polypeptide(L)' 'MGHTIPFLQADDDTLLEPGEQFDLVIYPSRPFAPGERFLIRIAPPGGVPLTMERTVPPRITPVMDLG' A
#
# COMPACT_ATOMS: atom_id res chain seq x y z
N MET A 1 -4.09 16.44 11.98
CA MET A 1 -3.93 17.29 10.78
C MET A 1 -3.80 16.31 9.62
N GLY A 2 -4.90 16.04 8.90
CA GLY A 2 -4.92 15.05 7.82
C GLY A 2 -4.35 15.62 6.53
N HIS A 3 -3.62 14.79 5.78
CA HIS A 3 -3.11 15.16 4.46
C HIS A 3 -4.24 15.04 3.44
N THR A 4 -4.81 16.16 3.00
CA THR A 4 -5.79 16.18 1.91
C THR A 4 -5.05 16.17 0.58
N ILE A 5 -5.06 15.04 -0.13
CA ILE A 5 -4.61 14.98 -1.52
C ILE A 5 -5.79 15.45 -2.40
N PRO A 6 -5.61 16.45 -3.28
CA PRO A 6 -6.68 16.92 -4.15
C PRO A 6 -7.28 15.76 -4.95
N PHE A 7 -8.62 15.71 -5.04
CA PHE A 7 -9.40 14.66 -5.72
C PHE A 7 -9.44 13.28 -5.04
N LEU A 8 -8.80 13.12 -3.88
CA LEU A 8 -8.93 11.95 -3.02
C LEU A 8 -9.74 12.32 -1.78
N GLN A 9 -11.05 12.21 -1.90
CA GLN A 9 -11.98 12.47 -0.80
C GLN A 9 -12.46 11.11 -0.29
N ALA A 10 -11.87 10.61 0.79
CA ALA A 10 -12.47 9.54 1.58
C ALA A 10 -13.44 10.21 2.57
N ASP A 11 -14.68 9.76 2.62
CA ASP A 11 -15.75 10.38 3.40
C ASP A 11 -15.84 9.81 4.84
N ASP A 12 -14.70 9.73 5.54
CA ASP A 12 -14.61 9.36 6.96
C ASP A 12 -15.34 8.04 7.34
N ASP A 13 -15.62 7.17 6.37
CA ASP A 13 -16.21 5.85 6.59
C ASP A 13 -15.23 4.71 6.20
N THR A 14 -15.75 3.48 6.11
CA THR A 14 -14.96 2.28 5.77
C THR A 14 -15.44 1.59 4.49
N LEU A 15 -16.35 2.25 3.78
CA LEU A 15 -16.81 1.86 2.47
C LEU A 15 -15.81 2.40 1.44
N LEU A 16 -15.71 1.69 0.32
CA LEU A 16 -14.97 2.17 -0.83
C LEU A 16 -15.97 2.35 -1.97
N GLU A 17 -16.26 3.59 -2.30
CA GLU A 17 -17.18 3.93 -3.37
C GLU A 17 -16.49 3.86 -4.75
N PRO A 18 -17.26 3.66 -5.84
CA PRO A 18 -16.72 3.67 -7.19
C PRO A 18 -16.02 5.00 -7.53
N GLY A 19 -14.70 4.94 -7.77
CA GLY A 19 -13.89 6.10 -8.15
C GLY A 19 -13.07 6.69 -7.01
N GLU A 20 -13.30 6.25 -5.78
CA GLU A 20 -12.47 6.64 -4.64
C GLU A 20 -11.12 5.94 -4.64
N GLN A 21 -10.14 6.59 -4.01
CA GLN A 21 -8.80 6.03 -3.81
C GLN A 21 -8.31 6.35 -2.39
N PHE A 22 -7.50 5.44 -1.86
CA PHE A 22 -6.92 5.52 -0.53
C PHE A 22 -5.52 4.92 -0.56
N ASP A 23 -4.66 5.41 0.33
CA ASP A 23 -3.31 4.89 0.51
C ASP A 23 -3.29 3.80 1.59
N LEU A 24 -2.70 2.66 1.27
CA LEU A 24 -2.42 1.61 2.25
C LEU A 24 -0.95 1.66 2.66
N VAL A 25 -0.71 2.00 3.93
CA VAL A 25 0.63 1.90 4.54
C VAL A 25 0.78 0.51 5.13
N ILE A 26 1.64 -0.32 4.53
CA ILE A 26 1.88 -1.70 4.93
C ILE A 26 3.30 -1.83 5.48
N TYR A 27 3.42 -2.32 6.72
CA TYR A 27 4.70 -2.65 7.32
C TYR A 27 4.87 -4.17 7.41
N PRO A 28 5.88 -4.77 6.78
CA PRO A 28 6.09 -6.21 6.84
C PRO A 28 6.54 -6.62 8.26
N SER A 29 6.06 -7.77 8.73
CA SER A 29 6.39 -8.29 10.08
C SER A 29 7.86 -8.63 10.27
N ARG A 30 8.60 -8.74 9.17
CA ARG A 30 10.06 -8.85 9.14
C ARG A 30 10.64 -8.05 7.98
N PRO A 31 11.93 -7.69 8.03
CA PRO A 31 12.64 -7.20 6.86
C PRO A 31 12.68 -8.26 5.73
N PHE A 32 12.71 -7.78 4.50
CA PHE A 32 13.00 -8.59 3.32
C PHE A 32 14.45 -8.42 2.89
N ALA A 33 15.07 -9.50 2.41
CA ALA A 33 16.45 -9.49 1.91
C ALA A 33 16.53 -8.91 0.49
N PRO A 34 17.68 -8.33 0.07
CA PRO A 34 17.89 -7.94 -1.32
C PRO A 34 17.66 -9.10 -2.30
N GLY A 35 16.92 -8.85 -3.38
CA GLY A 35 16.54 -9.87 -4.36
C GLY A 35 15.37 -10.77 -3.93
N GLU A 36 14.87 -10.65 -2.70
CA GLU A 36 13.74 -11.44 -2.23
C GLU A 36 12.45 -11.05 -2.99
N ARG A 37 11.67 -12.05 -3.39
CA ARG A 37 10.34 -11.86 -3.98
C ARG A 37 9.28 -11.93 -2.88
N PHE A 38 8.35 -10.99 -2.90
CA PHE A 38 7.19 -11.00 -2.02
C PHE A 38 5.93 -10.62 -2.79
N LEU A 39 4.78 -11.01 -2.23
CA LEU A 39 3.48 -10.80 -2.82
C LEU A 39 2.60 -10.04 -1.82
N ILE A 40 1.92 -9.02 -2.32
CA ILE A 40 0.86 -8.31 -1.61
C ILE A 40 -0.46 -8.77 -2.22
N ARG A 41 -1.36 -9.30 -1.38
CA ARG A 41 -2.72 -9.69 -1.78
C ARG A 41 -3.72 -8.91 -0.95
N ILE A 42 -4.45 -8.02 -1.60
CA ILE A 42 -5.54 -7.25 -1.01
C ILE A 42 -6.84 -7.96 -1.40
N ALA A 43 -7.55 -8.51 -0.42
CA ALA A 43 -8.72 -9.33 -0.66
C ALA A 43 -9.95 -8.74 0.07
N PRO A 44 -10.73 -7.87 -0.60
CA PRO A 44 -11.96 -7.36 -0.03
C PRO A 44 -12.99 -8.50 0.12
N PRO A 45 -13.81 -8.50 1.20
CA PRO A 45 -14.88 -9.47 1.34
C PRO A 45 -15.84 -9.45 0.14
N GLY A 46 -16.08 -10.62 -0.47
CA GLY A 46 -17.00 -10.75 -1.62
C GLY A 46 -16.49 -10.15 -2.95
N GLY A 47 -15.30 -9.52 -2.97
CA GLY A 47 -14.70 -8.93 -4.17
C GLY A 47 -13.60 -9.78 -4.80
N VAL A 48 -13.11 -9.32 -5.96
CA VAL A 48 -11.96 -9.93 -6.64
C VAL A 48 -10.66 -9.47 -5.97
N PRO A 49 -9.75 -10.38 -5.57
CA PRO A 49 -8.49 -10.00 -4.96
C PRO A 49 -7.56 -9.24 -5.92
N LEU A 50 -6.95 -8.17 -5.44
CA LEU A 50 -5.83 -7.51 -6.10
C LEU A 50 -4.52 -8.16 -5.64
N THR A 51 -3.72 -8.62 -6.60
CA THR A 51 -2.44 -9.29 -6.34
C THR A 51 -1.31 -8.54 -7.01
N MET A 52 -0.26 -8.24 -6.24
CA MET A 52 0.93 -7.55 -6.70
C MET A 52 2.16 -8.34 -6.30
N GLU A 53 3.01 -8.67 -7.25
CA GLU A 53 4.33 -9.26 -6.99
C GLU A 53 5.42 -8.19 -7.07
N ARG A 54 6.36 -8.24 -6.13
CA ARG A 54 7.50 -7.32 -6.06
C ARG A 54 8.77 -8.08 -5.75
N THR A 55 9.89 -7.52 -6.20
CA THR A 55 11.24 -8.00 -5.87
C THR A 55 11.98 -6.88 -5.17
N VAL A 56 12.57 -7.17 -4.02
CA VAL A 56 13.41 -6.22 -3.30
C VAL A 56 14.63 -5.91 -4.16
N PRO A 57 14.94 -4.62 -4.40
CA PRO A 57 16.10 -4.27 -5.19
C PRO A 57 17.41 -4.76 -4.54
N PRO A 58 18.47 -5.04 -5.33
CA PRO A 58 19.74 -5.56 -4.81
C PRO A 58 20.48 -4.56 -3.90
N ARG A 59 20.17 -3.27 -4.01
CA ARG A 59 20.54 -2.23 -3.05
C ARG A 59 19.29 -1.47 -2.62
N ILE A 60 19.10 -1.36 -1.32
CA ILE A 60 18.12 -0.46 -0.71
C ILE A 60 18.92 0.74 -0.22
N THR A 61 18.72 1.90 -0.84
CA THR A 61 19.21 3.16 -0.25
C THR A 61 18.21 3.57 0.82
N PRO A 62 18.58 3.63 2.10
CA PRO A 62 17.68 4.14 3.13
C PRO A 62 17.34 5.59 2.79
N VAL A 63 16.06 5.90 2.60
CA VAL A 63 15.61 7.29 2.51
C VAL A 63 15.19 7.68 3.92
N MET A 64 16.00 8.52 4.56
CA MET A 64 15.71 9.10 5.88
C MET A 64 14.88 10.37 5.68
N ASP A 65 13.71 10.23 5.05
CA ASP A 65 12.67 11.25 5.02
C ASP A 65 11.34 10.56 4.71
N LEU A 66 10.43 10.54 5.67
CA LEU A 66 9.11 9.92 5.54
C LEU A 66 7.97 10.95 5.54
N GLY A 67 8.29 12.25 5.44
CA GLY A 67 7.29 13.33 5.46
C GLY A 67 6.75 13.66 6.84
#